data_AF-A0A3Q9HQL2-F1
#
_entry.id   AF-A0A3Q9HQL2-F1
#
_cell.length_a   1.000
_cell.length_b   1.000
_cell.length_c   1.000
_cell.angle_alpha   90.00
_cell.angle_beta   90.00
_cell.angle_gamma   90.00
#
_symmetry.space_group_name_H-M   'P 1'
#
loop_
_entity.id
_entity.type
_entity.pdbx_description
1 polymer ?
#
loop_
_entity_poly.entity_id
_entity_poly.type
_entity_poly.pdbx_seq_one_letter_code
_entity_poly.pdbx_strand_id
1 'polypeptide(L)'
;MSLNLLLEHEDDPVIWRGPLMRQAVRQFWSEVIWNKLDYFILDLPPGTGDVPLTVMQSIPINGLILVSTPQDLVYMEVKKSLKMANILQIPVLGSIENMSYLICPECRKKLIYLARVVGNRLPEKLTFLF
;
A
#
# COMPACT_ATOMS: atom_id res chain seq x y z
N MET A 1 1.71 25.24 -0.12
CA MET A 1 0.42 25.67 0.49
C MET A 1 -0.47 24.44 0.61
N SER A 2 -1.18 24.27 1.73
CA SER A 2 -2.15 23.17 1.87
C SER A 2 -3.41 23.50 1.06
N LEU A 3 -3.95 22.52 0.32
CA LEU A 3 -5.22 22.69 -0.39
C LEU A 3 -6.38 23.03 0.57
N ASN A 4 -6.28 22.58 1.83
CA ASN A 4 -7.30 22.81 2.84
C ASN A 4 -7.48 24.30 3.18
N LEU A 5 -6.45 25.13 2.97
CA LEU A 5 -6.53 26.59 3.18
C LEU A 5 -7.29 27.31 2.06
N LEU A 6 -7.60 26.63 0.96
CA LEU A 6 -8.26 27.18 -0.22
C LEU A 6 -9.73 26.74 -0.32
N LEU A 7 -10.23 25.94 0.63
CA LEU A 7 -11.62 25.50 0.69
C LEU A 7 -12.48 26.54 1.40
N GLU A 8 -13.75 26.62 1.02
CA GLU A 8 -14.72 27.51 1.68
C GLU A 8 -15.06 26.99 3.09
N HIS A 9 -15.16 25.67 3.25
CA HIS A 9 -15.35 25.00 4.54
C HIS A 9 -14.32 23.90 4.76
N GLU A 10 -13.92 23.68 6.03
CA GLU A 10 -12.88 22.70 6.39
C GLU A 10 -13.31 21.24 6.12
N ASP A 11 -14.61 20.97 6.08
CA ASP A 11 -15.21 19.67 5.85
C ASP A 11 -15.60 19.42 4.38
N ASP A 12 -15.38 20.40 3.49
CA ASP A 12 -15.64 20.24 2.06
C ASP A 12 -14.71 19.15 1.47
N PRO A 13 -15.26 18.16 0.75
CA PRO A 13 -14.44 17.14 0.13
C PRO A 13 -13.69 17.71 -1.07
N VAL A 14 -12.37 17.51 -1.12
CA VAL A 14 -11.61 17.79 -2.33
C VAL A 14 -11.86 16.68 -3.34
N ILE A 15 -12.65 16.97 -4.38
CA ILE A 15 -12.93 16.02 -5.46
C ILE A 15 -11.78 16.02 -6.46
N TRP A 16 -10.83 15.10 -6.28
CA TRP A 16 -9.73 14.93 -7.20
C TRP A 16 -10.11 14.07 -8.41
N ARG A 17 -10.22 14.69 -9.59
CA ARG A 17 -10.41 13.95 -10.85
C ARG A 17 -9.08 13.37 -11.35
N GLY A 18 -9.15 12.29 -12.13
CA GLY A 18 -7.97 11.53 -12.60
C GLY A 18 -6.79 12.38 -13.10
N PRO A 19 -6.98 13.35 -14.01
CA PRO A 19 -5.89 14.23 -14.48
C PRO A 19 -5.23 15.04 -13.36
N LEU A 20 -6.02 15.56 -12.42
CA LEU A 20 -5.51 16.34 -11.27
C LEU A 20 -4.70 15.45 -10.32
N MET A 21 -5.11 14.20 -10.12
CA MET A 21 -4.33 13.24 -9.34
C MET A 21 -2.97 12.96 -9.96
N ARG A 22 -2.92 12.68 -11.27
CA ARG A 22 -1.64 12.43 -11.95
C ARG A 22 -0.70 13.61 -11.85
N GLN A 23 -1.23 14.83 -11.98
CA GLN A 23 -0.46 16.05 -11.80
C GLN A 23 0.07 16.17 -10.36
N ALA A 24 -0.79 16.01 -9.35
CA ALA A 24 -0.39 16.08 -7.96
C ALA A 24 0.71 15.08 -7.61
N VAL A 25 0.60 13.83 -8.06
CA VAL A 25 1.63 12.80 -7.85
C VAL A 25 2.97 13.25 -8.45
N ARG A 26 2.97 13.79 -9.67
CA ARG A 26 4.20 14.30 -10.30
C ARG A 26 4.77 15.49 -9.52
N GLN A 27 3.94 16.43 -9.08
CA GLN A 27 4.38 17.58 -8.30
C GLN A 27 4.97 17.18 -6.95
N PHE A 28 4.33 16.26 -6.21
CA PHE A 28 4.89 15.75 -4.95
C PHE A 28 6.26 15.09 -5.14
N TRP A 29 6.45 14.41 -6.27
CA TRP A 29 7.74 13.79 -6.57
C TRP A 29 8.81 14.81 -6.97
N SER A 30 8.48 15.80 -7.81
CA SER A 30 9.48 16.70 -8.42
C SER A 30 9.67 18.05 -7.72
N GLU A 31 8.66 18.56 -7.04
CA GLU A 31 8.66 19.94 -6.48
C GLU A 31 8.89 19.97 -4.97
N VAL A 32 8.88 18.82 -4.29
CA VAL A 32 9.20 18.72 -2.86
C VAL A 32 10.71 18.56 -2.67
N ILE A 33 11.28 19.33 -1.74
CA ILE A 33 12.70 19.26 -1.40
C ILE A 33 12.94 18.10 -0.43
N TRP A 34 13.11 16.90 -0.98
CA TRP A 34 13.37 15.67 -0.20
C TRP A 34 14.80 15.59 0.37
N ASN A 35 15.74 16.36 -0.19
CA ASN A 35 17.18 16.26 0.11
C ASN A 35 17.74 14.84 -0.09
N LYS A 36 18.90 14.55 0.48
CA LYS A 36 19.51 13.22 0.42
C LYS A 36 18.80 12.29 1.41
N LEU A 37 18.19 11.24 0.89
CA LEU A 37 17.53 10.19 1.68
C LEU A 37 18.18 8.85 1.40
N ASP A 38 18.29 8.01 2.43
CA ASP A 38 18.69 6.60 2.26
C ASP A 38 17.50 5.75 1.77
N TYR A 39 16.29 6.10 2.23
CA TYR A 39 15.04 5.42 1.88
C TYR A 39 13.92 6.43 1.67
N PHE A 40 13.05 6.12 0.71
CA PHE A 40 11.82 6.85 0.45
C PHE A 40 10.65 5.86 0.41
N ILE A 41 9.75 5.97 1.39
CA ILE A 41 8.61 5.06 1.52
C ILE A 41 7.38 5.71 0.90
N LEU A 42 6.77 5.01 -0.05
CA LEU A 42 5.54 5.40 -0.71
C LEU A 42 4.37 4.59 -0.18
N ASP A 43 3.41 5.25 0.45
CA ASP A 43 2.13 4.63 0.80
C ASP A 43 1.18 4.70 -0.39
N LEU A 44 1.01 3.57 -1.07
CA LEU A 44 0.13 3.48 -2.23
C LEU A 44 -1.31 3.28 -1.76
N PRO A 45 -2.30 3.95 -2.38
CA PRO A 45 -3.70 3.63 -2.13
C PRO A 45 -3.96 2.15 -2.47
N PRO A 46 -4.93 1.51 -1.80
CA PRO A 46 -5.15 0.08 -1.93
C PRO A 46 -5.63 -0.31 -3.35
N GLY A 47 -5.33 -1.55 -3.73
CA GLY A 47 -5.82 -2.17 -4.95
C GLY A 47 -4.96 -1.90 -6.19
N THR A 48 -5.54 -2.11 -7.37
CA THR A 48 -4.85 -2.06 -8.66
C THR A 48 -5.51 -1.09 -9.64
N GLY A 49 -6.07 0.00 -9.12
CA GLY A 49 -6.73 1.04 -9.91
C GLY A 49 -5.74 2.01 -10.57
N ASP A 50 -6.27 3.09 -11.14
CA ASP A 50 -5.48 4.06 -11.90
C ASP A 50 -4.46 4.83 -11.06
N VAL A 51 -4.77 5.08 -9.78
CA VAL A 51 -3.88 5.83 -8.89
C VAL A 51 -2.60 5.06 -8.56
N PRO A 52 -2.64 3.83 -8.00
CA PRO A 52 -1.40 3.10 -7.72
C PRO A 52 -0.63 2.82 -9.02
N LEU A 53 -1.33 2.53 -10.13
CA LEU A 53 -0.70 2.38 -11.46
C LEU A 53 0.05 3.64 -11.89
N THR A 54 -0.59 4.81 -11.81
CA THR A 54 0.04 6.09 -12.14
C THR A 54 1.28 6.32 -11.29
N VAL A 55 1.20 6.09 -9.97
CA VAL A 55 2.33 6.32 -9.06
C VAL A 55 3.51 5.43 -9.45
N MET A 56 3.26 4.13 -9.67
CA MET A 56 4.29 3.17 -10.06
C MET A 56 4.88 3.41 -11.45
N GLN A 57 4.15 4.08 -12.35
CA GLN A 57 4.66 4.51 -13.65
C GLN A 57 5.40 5.85 -13.61
N SER A 58 5.04 6.73 -12.68
CA SER A 58 5.56 8.11 -12.60
C SER A 58 6.81 8.23 -11.73
N ILE A 59 6.98 7.32 -10.77
CA ILE A 59 8.06 7.35 -9.78
C ILE A 59 8.92 6.08 -9.95
N PRO A 60 10.26 6.18 -9.96
CA PRO A 60 11.13 5.02 -10.02
C PRO A 60 11.04 4.23 -8.71
N ILE A 61 10.34 3.09 -8.73
CA ILE A 61 10.18 2.21 -7.56
C ILE A 61 11.18 1.06 -7.63
N ASN A 62 12.02 0.95 -6.61
CA ASN A 62 13.03 -0.12 -6.52
C ASN A 62 12.50 -1.41 -5.91
N GLY A 63 11.32 -1.38 -5.28
CA GLY A 63 10.65 -2.58 -4.83
C GLY A 63 9.34 -2.30 -4.10
N LEU A 64 8.53 -3.35 -3.95
CA LEU A 64 7.22 -3.31 -3.30
C LEU A 64 7.16 -4.24 -2.11
N ILE A 65 6.48 -3.80 -1.05
CA ILE A 65 6.08 -4.62 0.09
C ILE A 65 4.56 -4.72 0.06
N LEU A 66 4.04 -5.95 0.02
CA LEU A 66 2.60 -6.18 0.00
C LEU A 66 2.08 -6.31 1.43
N VAL A 67 1.11 -5.50 1.84
CA VAL A 67 0.50 -5.56 3.18
C VAL A 67 -0.94 -6.06 3.06
N SER A 68 -1.31 -7.07 3.86
CA SER A 68 -2.64 -7.70 3.81
C SER A 68 -3.08 -8.21 5.17
N THR A 69 -4.37 -8.55 5.32
CA THR A 69 -4.92 -9.27 6.47
C THR A 69 -5.17 -10.75 6.10
N PRO A 70 -5.25 -11.67 7.09
CA PRO A 70 -5.52 -13.10 6.85
C PRO A 70 -7.00 -13.35 6.51
N GLN A 71 -7.45 -12.83 5.37
CA GLN A 71 -8.84 -12.92 4.90
C GLN A 71 -8.84 -13.34 3.42
N ASP A 72 -9.69 -14.29 3.06
CA ASP A 72 -9.73 -14.84 1.69
C ASP A 72 -10.00 -13.78 0.62
N LEU A 73 -10.86 -12.81 0.90
CA LEU A 73 -11.17 -11.73 -0.03
C LEU A 73 -9.94 -10.86 -0.31
N VAL A 74 -9.16 -10.56 0.73
CA VAL A 74 -7.93 -9.74 0.61
C VAL A 74 -6.86 -10.48 -0.18
N TYR A 75 -6.83 -11.81 -0.09
CA TYR A 75 -5.92 -12.64 -0.86
C TYR A 75 -6.04 -12.43 -2.38
N MET A 76 -7.26 -12.22 -2.87
CA MET A 76 -7.51 -11.97 -4.28
C MET A 76 -6.97 -10.61 -4.72
N GLU A 77 -7.00 -9.60 -3.86
CA GLU A 77 -6.44 -8.28 -4.12
C GLU A 77 -4.90 -8.28 -4.10
N VAL A 78 -4.29 -9.04 -3.18
CA VAL A 78 -2.82 -9.27 -3.15
C VAL A 78 -2.35 -9.90 -4.46
N LYS A 79 -3.08 -10.91 -4.96
CA LYS A 79 -2.77 -11.55 -6.26
C LYS A 79 -2.83 -10.58 -7.44
N LYS A 80 -3.80 -9.68 -7.48
CA LYS A 80 -3.89 -8.64 -8.52
C LYS A 80 -2.69 -7.69 -8.43
N SER A 81 -2.35 -7.27 -7.22
CA SER A 81 -1.21 -6.38 -6.96
C SER A 81 0.13 -7.00 -7.37
N LEU A 82 0.32 -8.29 -7.08
CA LEU A 82 1.49 -9.06 -7.53
C LEU A 82 1.57 -9.14 -9.06
N LYS A 83 0.45 -9.37 -9.75
CA LYS A 83 0.41 -9.36 -11.22
C LYS A 83 0.75 -7.99 -11.79
N MET A 84 0.22 -6.91 -11.21
CA MET A 84 0.51 -5.54 -11.62
C MET A 84 1.99 -5.21 -11.44
N ALA A 85 2.59 -5.58 -10.30
CA ALA A 85 4.02 -5.44 -10.06
C ALA A 85 4.87 -6.18 -11.12
N ASN A 86 4.49 -7.41 -11.47
CA ASN A 86 5.15 -8.20 -12.51
C ASN A 86 5.05 -7.54 -13.90
N ILE A 87 3.88 -7.00 -14.26
CA ILE A 87 3.67 -6.28 -15.54
C ILE A 87 4.59 -5.05 -15.62
N LEU A 88 4.71 -4.32 -14.51
CA LEU A 88 5.58 -3.14 -14.40
C LEU A 88 7.05 -3.48 -14.13
N GLN A 89 7.38 -4.76 -14.03
CA GLN A 89 8.73 -5.27 -13.72
C GLN A 89 9.31 -4.73 -12.40
N ILE A 90 8.45 -4.46 -11.42
CA ILE A 90 8.84 -3.99 -10.09
C ILE A 90 9.04 -5.21 -9.17
N PRO A 91 10.21 -5.36 -8.52
CA PRO A 91 10.46 -6.51 -7.66
C PRO A 91 9.63 -6.42 -6.37
N VAL A 92 8.92 -7.49 -6.03
CA VAL A 92 8.29 -7.62 -4.71
C VAL A 92 9.33 -8.11 -3.71
N LEU A 93 9.64 -7.27 -2.72
CA LEU A 93 10.66 -7.51 -1.70
C LEU A 93 10.16 -8.46 -0.60
N GLY A 94 8.86 -8.47 -0.34
CA GLY A 94 8.24 -9.34 0.66
C GLY A 94 6.76 -9.06 0.85
N SER A 95 6.15 -9.75 1.82
CA SER A 95 4.77 -9.55 2.21
C SER A 95 4.61 -9.43 3.73
N ILE A 96 3.59 -8.71 4.16
CA ILE A 96 3.27 -8.48 5.55
C ILE A 96 1.82 -8.92 5.77
N GLU A 97 1.61 -9.89 6.66
CA GLU A 97 0.28 -10.27 7.12
C GLU A 97 -0.01 -9.54 8.43
N ASN A 98 -0.68 -8.40 8.30
CA ASN A 98 -1.14 -7.57 9.41
C ASN A 98 -2.38 -8.20 10.08
N MET A 99 -2.57 -7.93 11.37
CA MET A 99 -3.71 -8.44 12.14
C MET A 99 -3.83 -9.98 12.11
N SER A 100 -2.68 -10.66 12.05
CA SER A 100 -2.61 -12.12 11.91
C SER A 100 -3.04 -12.88 13.18
N TYR A 101 -2.87 -12.25 14.34
CA TYR A 101 -3.30 -12.74 15.64
C TYR A 101 -3.40 -11.58 16.63
N LEU A 102 -4.08 -11.82 17.76
CA LEU A 102 -4.12 -10.93 18.90
C LEU A 102 -3.39 -11.60 20.07
N ILE A 103 -2.54 -10.88 20.79
CA ILE A 103 -1.98 -11.36 22.05
C ILE A 103 -2.98 -11.00 23.14
N CYS A 104 -3.56 -12.00 23.81
CA CYS A 104 -4.46 -11.77 24.94
C CYS A 104 -3.73 -10.94 26.01
N PRO A 105 -4.27 -9.78 26.44
CA PRO A 105 -3.60 -8.91 27.40
C PRO A 105 -3.44 -9.56 28.78
N GLU A 106 -4.35 -10.48 29.14
CA GLU A 106 -4.35 -11.13 30.45
C GLU A 106 -3.50 -12.40 30.49
N CYS A 107 -3.67 -13.30 29.52
CA CYS A 107 -3.01 -14.61 29.54
C CYS A 107 -1.83 -14.76 28.57
N ARG A 108 -1.52 -13.72 27.78
CA ARG A 108 -0.43 -13.68 26.77
C ARG A 108 -0.51 -14.76 25.69
N LYS A 109 -1.61 -15.50 25.60
CA LYS A 109 -1.86 -16.48 24.53
C LYS A 109 -2.16 -15.76 23.22
N LYS A 110 -1.68 -16.33 22.11
CA LYS A 110 -2.03 -15.89 20.76
C LYS A 110 -3.43 -16.37 20.41
N LEU A 111 -4.31 -15.44 20.05
CA LEU A 111 -5.66 -15.68 19.58
C LEU A 111 -5.71 -15.40 18.09
N ILE A 112 -6.03 -16.41 17.29
CA ILE A 112 -6.25 -16.26 15.85
C ILE A 112 -7.75 -16.03 15.68
N TYR A 113 -8.15 -14.80 15.36
CA TYR A 113 -9.56 -14.38 15.32
C TYR A 113 -10.07 -14.12 13.90
N LEU A 114 -9.17 -13.88 12.94
CA LEU A 114 -9.48 -13.87 11.52
C LEU A 114 -9.19 -15.26 10.95
N ALA A 115 -10.15 -15.82 10.21
CA ALA A 115 -10.10 -17.18 9.70
C ALA A 115 -8.84 -17.40 8.85
N ARG A 116 -7.88 -18.16 9.39
CA ARG A 116 -6.69 -18.57 8.66
C ARG A 116 -7.10 -19.68 7.69
N VAL A 117 -7.27 -19.36 6.41
CA VAL A 117 -7.27 -20.41 5.38
C VAL A 117 -5.84 -20.92 5.26
N VAL A 118 -5.60 -22.05 5.90
CA VAL A 118 -4.39 -22.84 5.76
C VAL A 118 -4.31 -23.27 4.30
N GLY A 119 -3.49 -22.59 3.52
CA GLY A 119 -3.20 -22.95 2.14
C GLY A 119 -1.98 -22.19 1.65
N ASN A 120 -0.84 -22.89 1.59
CA ASN A 120 0.41 -22.47 0.95
C ASN A 120 0.16 -21.82 -0.42
N ARG A 121 -0.01 -20.50 -0.49
CA ARG A 121 -0.37 -19.84 -1.75
C ARG A 121 0.44 -18.59 -2.09
N LEU A 122 1.16 -17.97 -1.16
CA LEU A 122 2.12 -16.89 -1.47
C LEU A 122 3.53 -17.47 -1.55
N PRO A 123 4.38 -16.96 -2.46
CA PRO A 123 5.80 -17.32 -2.43
C PRO A 123 6.35 -17.02 -1.03
N GLU A 124 7.06 -17.99 -0.43
CA GLU A 124 7.64 -17.97 0.93
C GLU A 124 8.66 -16.83 1.19
N LYS A 125 8.72 -15.83 0.31
CA LYS A 125 9.61 -14.69 0.44
C LYS A 125 9.07 -13.74 1.50
N LEU A 126 9.65 -13.89 2.69
CA LEU A 126 9.63 -12.94 3.80
C LEU A 126 8.21 -12.45 4.13
N THR A 127 7.38 -13.36 4.66
CA THR A 127 6.19 -12.97 5.41
C THR A 127 6.64 -12.44 6.76
N PHE A 128 6.60 -11.12 6.95
CA PHE A 128 6.73 -10.56 8.29
C PHE A 128 5.33 -10.57 8.94
N LEU A 129 5.21 -11.28 10.05
CA LEU A 129 4.00 -11.27 10.87
C LEU A 129 4.15 -10.15 11.91
N PHE A 130 3.33 -9.11 11.78
CA PHE A 130 3.17 -8.07 12.80
C PHE A 130 1.88 -8.30 13.58
#